data_AF-A0A1E7RIZ7-F1
#
_entry.id   AF-A0A1E7RIZ7-F1
#
_cell.length_a   1.000
_cell.length_b   1.000
_cell.length_c   1.000
_cell.angle_alpha   90.00
_cell.angle_beta   90.00
_cell.angle_gamma   90.00
#
_symmetry.space_group_name_H-M   'P 1'
#
loop_
_entity.id
_entity.type
_entity.pdbx_description
1 polymer ?
#
loop_
_entity_poly.entity_id
_entity_poly.type
_entity_poly.pdbx_seq_one_letter_code
_entity_poly.pdbx_strand_id
1 'polypeptide(L)'
;MMEGALSLACLNADLDAVEAALRVDDYAAAGVCLDDLDRHQQAWLAQPGALADVAGLTALESRQQHLLRTMASQRDEAARHLRQNVAAGRVARAYLTAEALS
;
A
#
# COMPACT_ATOMS: atom_id res chain seq x y z
N MET A 1 -18.82 -6.85 25.01
CA MET A 1 -18.24 -6.99 23.67
C MET A 1 -19.24 -6.34 22.73
N MET A 2 -19.00 -5.10 22.31
CA MET A 2 -19.85 -4.39 21.37
C MET A 2 -19.17 -4.52 20.01
N GLU A 3 -19.51 -5.56 19.25
CA GLU A 3 -19.26 -5.56 17.81
C GLU A 3 -20.17 -4.47 17.23
N GLY A 4 -19.64 -3.26 17.12
CA GLY A 4 -20.27 -2.23 16.29
C GLY A 4 -20.34 -2.79 14.88
N ALA A 5 -21.54 -2.82 14.31
CA ALA A 5 -21.76 -3.36 12.97
C ALA A 5 -20.72 -2.75 12.00
N LEU A 6 -19.86 -3.60 11.45
CA LEU A 6 -18.94 -3.18 10.38
C LEU A 6 -19.75 -2.48 9.30
N SER A 7 -19.30 -1.32 8.87
CA SER A 7 -20.00 -0.46 7.94
C SER A 7 -19.08 -0.01 6.82
N LEU A 8 -19.66 0.54 5.75
CA LEU A 8 -18.89 1.16 4.67
C LEU A 8 -17.96 2.29 5.19
N ALA A 9 -18.37 2.99 6.26
CA ALA A 9 -17.53 4.01 6.89
C ALA A 9 -16.29 3.39 7.56
N CYS A 10 -16.39 2.19 8.13
CA CYS A 10 -15.25 1.46 8.68
C CYS A 10 -14.23 1.13 7.58
N LEU A 11 -14.70 0.60 6.44
CA LEU A 11 -13.82 0.27 5.31
C LEU A 11 -13.14 1.52 4.72
N ASN A 12 -13.83 2.66 4.70
CA ASN A 12 -13.23 3.92 4.29
C ASN A 12 -12.17 4.42 5.28
N ALA A 13 -12.41 4.27 6.59
CA ALA A 13 -11.44 4.62 7.61
C ALA A 13 -10.19 3.72 7.55
N ASP A 14 -10.36 2.44 7.23
CA ASP A 14 -9.24 1.53 7.02
C ASP A 14 -8.40 1.97 5.80
N LEU A 15 -9.05 2.40 4.70
CA LEU A 15 -8.35 2.98 3.55
C LEU A 15 -7.64 4.29 3.89
N ASP A 16 -8.25 5.16 4.71
CA ASP A 16 -7.60 6.38 5.23
C ASP A 16 -6.32 6.03 6.00
N ALA A 17 -6.35 4.96 6.82
CA ALA A 17 -5.21 4.51 7.60
C ALA A 17 -4.07 3.99 6.71
N VAL A 18 -4.39 3.19 5.68
CA VAL A 18 -3.38 2.74 4.70
C VAL A 18 -2.76 3.95 3.99
N GLU A 19 -3.58 4.88 3.50
CA GLU A 19 -3.11 6.09 2.82
C GLU A 19 -2.22 6.96 3.72
N ALA A 20 -2.59 7.10 4.99
CA ALA A 20 -1.80 7.83 5.98
C ALA A 20 -0.43 7.19 6.21
N ALA A 21 -0.37 5.85 6.33
CA ALA A 21 0.88 5.11 6.49
C ALA A 21 1.78 5.21 5.25
N LEU A 22 1.21 5.07 4.05
CA LEU A 22 1.94 5.19 2.78
C LEU A 22 2.51 6.60 2.56
N ARG A 23 1.84 7.64 3.05
CA ARG A 23 2.29 9.04 2.92
C ARG A 23 3.51 9.37 3.77
N VAL A 24 3.74 8.62 4.85
CA VAL A 24 4.91 8.77 5.72
C VAL A 24 5.96 7.68 5.50
N ASP A 25 5.84 6.92 4.40
CA ASP A 25 6.70 5.80 4.03
C ASP A 25 6.81 4.70 5.10
N ASP A 26 5.82 4.57 5.98
CA ASP A 26 5.73 3.49 6.96
C ASP A 26 5.06 2.26 6.31
N TYR A 27 5.82 1.56 5.49
CA TYR A 27 5.33 0.39 4.76
C TYR A 27 4.99 -0.80 5.66
N ALA A 28 5.57 -0.87 6.86
CA ALA A 28 5.23 -1.90 7.83
C ALA A 28 3.85 -1.64 8.43
N ALA A 29 3.58 -0.40 8.86
CA ALA A 29 2.25 0.00 9.31
C ALA A 29 1.20 -0.11 8.19
N ALA A 30 1.54 0.27 6.97
CA ALA A 30 0.66 0.11 5.82
C ALA A 30 0.26 -1.36 5.59
N GLY A 31 1.18 -2.30 5.79
CA GLY A 31 0.90 -3.74 5.73
C GLY A 31 -0.12 -4.19 6.78
N VAL A 32 0.04 -3.76 8.03
CA VAL A 32 -0.91 -4.06 9.11
C VAL A 32 -2.30 -3.49 8.79
N CYS A 33 -2.37 -2.24 8.32
CA CYS A 33 -3.63 -1.62 7.93
C CYS A 33 -4.32 -2.34 6.75
N LEU A 34 -3.55 -2.91 5.81
CA LEU A 34 -4.10 -3.71 4.72
C LEU A 34 -4.69 -5.05 5.21
N ASP A 35 -4.03 -5.70 6.16
CA ASP A 35 -4.54 -6.94 6.78
C ASP A 35 -5.82 -6.68 7.58
N ASP A 36 -5.90 -5.54 8.27
CA ASP A 36 -7.10 -5.10 8.98
C ASP A 36 -8.25 -4.78 8.00
N LEU A 37 -7.95 -4.06 6.91
CA LEU A 37 -8.91 -3.77 5.85
C LEU A 37 -9.48 -5.06 5.23
N ASP A 38 -8.63 -6.04 4.90
CA ASP A 38 -9.09 -7.32 4.32
C ASP A 38 -10.02 -8.06 5.28
N ARG A 39 -9.65 -8.13 6.57
CA ARG A 39 -10.47 -8.77 7.60
C ARG A 39 -11.82 -8.08 7.75
N HIS A 40 -11.84 -6.75 7.80
CA HIS A 40 -13.07 -5.97 7.91
C HIS A 40 -13.92 -6.08 6.65
N GLN A 41 -13.32 -6.11 5.46
CA GLN A 41 -14.03 -6.28 4.20
C GLN A 41 -14.69 -7.66 4.10
N GLN A 42 -13.97 -8.73 4.47
CA GLN A 42 -14.51 -10.10 4.55
C GLN A 42 -15.71 -10.16 5.50
N ALA A 43 -15.57 -9.60 6.70
CA ALA A 43 -16.63 -9.59 7.70
C ALA A 43 -17.83 -8.71 7.28
N TRP A 44 -17.60 -7.61 6.57
CA TRP A 44 -18.66 -6.76 6.02
C TRP A 44 -19.44 -7.46 4.90
N LEU A 45 -18.73 -8.11 3.96
CA LEU A 45 -19.36 -8.86 2.86
C LEU A 45 -20.21 -10.04 3.33
N ALA A 46 -19.91 -10.59 4.51
CA ALA A 46 -20.71 -11.64 5.14
C ALA A 46 -22.04 -11.14 5.73
N GLN A 47 -22.25 -9.82 5.85
CA GLN A 47 -23.48 -9.27 6.42
C GLN A 47 -24.65 -9.29 5.43
N PRO A 48 -25.88 -9.59 5.90
CA PRO A 48 -27.08 -9.45 5.07
C PRO A 48 -27.25 -8.02 4.58
N GLY A 49 -27.40 -7.84 3.26
CA GLY A 49 -27.64 -6.53 2.67
C GLY A 49 -26.38 -5.65 2.51
N ALA A 50 -25.17 -6.20 2.71
CA ALA A 50 -23.92 -5.48 2.46
C ALA A 50 -23.90 -4.85 1.04
N LEU A 51 -24.44 -5.56 0.05
CA LEU A 51 -24.44 -5.12 -1.34
C LEU A 51 -25.59 -4.16 -1.72
N ALA A 52 -26.36 -3.66 -0.74
CA ALA A 52 -27.49 -2.78 -1.03
C ALA A 52 -27.07 -1.36 -1.45
N ASP A 53 -25.95 -0.85 -0.93
CA ASP A 53 -25.43 0.49 -1.25
C ASP A 53 -24.43 0.44 -2.43
N VAL A 54 -24.97 0.35 -3.65
CA VAL A 54 -24.18 0.28 -4.89
C VAL A 54 -23.33 1.54 -5.09
N ALA A 55 -23.84 2.71 -4.74
CA ALA A 55 -23.11 3.97 -4.89
C ALA A 55 -21.90 4.03 -3.94
N GLY A 56 -22.11 3.68 -2.67
CA GLY A 56 -21.04 3.58 -1.68
C GLY A 56 -19.99 2.54 -2.04
N LEU A 57 -20.39 1.39 -2.55
CA LEU A 57 -19.49 0.35 -3.06
C LEU A 57 -18.64 0.81 -4.23
N THR A 58 -19.24 1.51 -5.19
CA THR A 58 -18.52 2.04 -6.36
C THR A 58 -17.47 3.07 -5.95
N ALA A 59 -17.81 3.92 -4.97
CA ALA A 59 -16.86 4.88 -4.40
C ALA A 59 -15.71 4.18 -3.66
N LEU A 60 -16.02 3.14 -2.86
CA LEU A 60 -15.03 2.34 -2.16
C LEU A 60 -14.07 1.65 -3.15
N GLU A 61 -14.60 1.01 -4.18
CA GLU A 61 -13.79 0.35 -5.22
C GLU A 61 -12.87 1.35 -5.94
N SER A 62 -13.42 2.51 -6.34
CA SER A 62 -12.64 3.57 -7.00
C SER A 62 -11.45 4.01 -6.13
N ARG A 63 -11.66 4.08 -4.82
CA ARG A 63 -10.63 4.44 -3.85
C ARG A 63 -9.58 3.35 -3.69
N GLN A 64 -9.99 2.08 -3.62
CA GLN A 64 -9.07 0.93 -3.63
C GLN A 64 -8.20 0.92 -4.89
N GLN A 65 -8.79 1.14 -6.06
CA GLN A 65 -8.05 1.21 -7.33
C GLN A 65 -7.06 2.38 -7.39
N HIS A 66 -7.40 3.52 -6.75
CA HIS A 66 -6.47 4.64 -6.64
C HIS A 66 -5.27 4.29 -5.75
N LEU A 67 -5.53 3.67 -4.60
CA LEU A 67 -4.49 3.24 -3.66
C LEU A 67 -3.54 2.21 -4.27
N LEU A 68 -4.07 1.22 -5.00
CA LEU A 68 -3.28 0.23 -5.72
C LEU A 68 -2.33 0.87 -6.75
N ARG A 69 -2.79 1.90 -7.47
CA ARG A 69 -1.94 2.65 -8.40
C ARG A 69 -0.82 3.41 -7.68
N THR A 70 -1.13 3.99 -6.53
CA THR A 70 -0.15 4.69 -5.69
C THR A 70 0.94 3.74 -5.20
N MET A 71 0.56 2.59 -4.63
CA MET A 71 1.51 1.56 -4.18
C MET A 71 2.37 1.03 -5.34
N ALA A 72 1.77 0.81 -6.52
CA ALA A 72 2.50 0.37 -7.70
C ALA A 72 3.55 1.41 -8.14
N SER A 73 3.19 2.70 -8.13
CA SER A 73 4.11 3.79 -8.44
C SER A 73 5.28 3.85 -7.46
N GLN A 74 5.00 3.77 -6.14
CA GLN A 74 6.03 3.77 -5.10
C GLN A 74 6.97 2.56 -5.24
N ARG A 75 6.43 1.38 -5.54
CA ARG A 75 7.25 0.18 -5.82
C ARG A 75 8.18 0.39 -7.02
N ASP A 76 7.67 0.98 -8.09
CA ASP A 76 8.44 1.20 -9.32
C ASP A 76 9.55 2.24 -9.10
N GLU A 77 9.29 3.25 -8.27
CA GLU A 77 10.28 4.21 -7.81
C GLU A 77 11.36 3.56 -6.94
N ALA A 78 10.98 2.78 -5.93
CA ALA A 78 11.92 2.02 -5.10
C ALA A 78 12.81 1.08 -5.96
N ALA A 79 12.22 0.40 -6.93
CA ALA A 79 12.96 -0.45 -7.87
C ALA A 79 13.97 0.35 -8.72
N ARG A 80 13.65 1.58 -9.09
CA ARG A 80 14.57 2.48 -9.80
C ARG A 80 15.75 2.87 -8.91
N HIS A 81 15.52 3.23 -7.66
CA HIS A 81 16.58 3.55 -6.71
C HIS A 81 17.51 2.37 -6.46
N LEU A 82 16.97 1.15 -6.30
CA LEU A 82 17.79 -0.06 -6.16
C LEU A 82 18.71 -0.29 -7.37
N ARG A 83 18.19 -0.12 -8.60
CA ARG A 83 18.99 -0.25 -9.82
C ARG A 83 20.10 0.81 -9.90
N GLN A 84 19.80 2.05 -9.51
CA GLN A 84 20.77 3.14 -9.47
C GLN A 84 21.88 2.86 -8.45
N ASN A 85 21.54 2.37 -7.26
CA ASN A 85 22.51 2.01 -6.23
C ASN A 85 23.44 0.87 -6.68
N VAL A 86 22.89 -0.16 -7.32
CA VAL A 86 23.70 -1.26 -7.89
C VAL A 86 24.62 -0.75 -9.00
N ALA A 87 24.16 0.16 -9.86
CA ALA A 87 24.99 0.76 -10.89
C ALA A 87 26.12 1.62 -10.29
N ALA A 88 25.81 2.46 -9.30
CA ALA A 88 26.79 3.29 -8.59
C ALA A 88 27.86 2.43 -7.90
N GLY A 89 27.46 1.34 -7.23
CA GLY A 89 28.40 0.42 -6.59
C GLY A 89 29.34 -0.28 -7.57
N ARG A 90 28.84 -0.65 -8.77
CA ARG A 90 29.69 -1.20 -9.83
C ARG A 90 30.71 -0.18 -10.34
N VAL A 91 30.30 1.07 -10.52
CA VAL A 91 31.18 2.16 -10.96
C VAL A 91 32.25 2.47 -9.91
N ALA A 92 31.87 2.62 -8.64
CA ALA A 92 32.83 2.85 -7.55
C ALA A 92 33.88 1.72 -7.47
N ARG A 93 33.45 0.46 -7.63
CA ARG A 93 34.36 -0.69 -7.64
C ARG A 93 35.30 -0.68 -8.84
N ALA A 94 34.82 -0.29 -10.02
CA ALA A 94 35.63 -0.15 -11.21
C ALA A 94 36.71 0.93 -11.04
N TYR A 95 36.37 2.09 -10.48
CA TYR A 95 37.34 3.14 -10.16
C TYR A 95 38.41 2.67 -9.18
N LEU A 96 38.01 2.04 -8.07
CA LEU A 96 38.97 1.50 -7.08
C LEU A 96 39.89 0.43 -7.70
N THR A 97 39.38 -0.37 -8.63
CA THR A 97 40.18 -1.40 -9.32
C THR A 97 41.15 -0.76 -10.31
N ALA A 98 40.73 0.29 -11.03
CA ALA A 98 41.59 1.02 -11.95
C ALA A 98 42.72 1.77 -11.23
N GLU A 99 42.43 2.39 -10.07
CA GLU A 99 43.45 3.01 -9.22
C GLU A 99 44.43 1.99 -8.64
N ALA A 100 43.96 0.80 -8.25
CA ALA A 100 44.83 -0.26 -7.73
C ALA A 100 45.74 -0.91 -8.78
N LEU A 101 45.45 -0.73 -10.07
CA LEU A 101 46.21 -1.26 -11.20
C LEU A 101 47.12 -0.20 -11.86
N SER A 102 47.05 1.05 -11.41
CA SER A 102 47.90 2.17 -11.84
C SER A 102 49.12 2.34 -10.93
#